data_AF-A0A174TZ10-F1
#
_entry.id   AF-A0A174TZ10-F1
#
_cell.length_a   1.000
_cell.length_b   1.000
_cell.length_c   1.000
_cell.angle_alpha   90.00
_cell.angle_beta   90.00
_cell.angle_gamma   90.00
#
_symmetry.space_group_name_H-M   'P 1'
#
loop_
_entity.id
_entity.type
_entity.pdbx_description
1 polymer ?
#
loop_
_entity_poly.entity_id
_entity_poly.type
_entity_poly.pdbx_seq_one_letter_code
_entity_poly.pdbx_strand_id
1 'polypeptide(L)' 'MANAEKTVPRAWINADGNGLEQPFIDYVLPLIQGVPRAPQEHSLPRYARLKKVLVSDLQDACRQS' A
#
# COMPACT_ATOMS: atom_id res chain seq x y z
N MET A 1 2.35 -8.41 14.98
CA MET A 1 2.41 -7.71 16.29
C MET A 1 1.53 -6.49 16.23
N ALA A 2 0.76 -6.18 17.27
CA ALA A 2 -0.26 -5.13 17.22
C ALA A 2 0.28 -3.69 17.41
N ASN A 3 1.46 -3.50 18.02
CA ASN A 3 2.01 -2.17 18.35
C ASN A 3 3.46 -1.97 17.85
N ALA A 4 3.84 -2.60 16.73
CA ALA A 4 5.18 -2.46 16.19
C ALA A 4 5.22 -1.30 15.19
N GLU A 5 5.64 -0.12 15.65
CA GLU A 5 5.89 1.03 14.78
C GLU A 5 7.24 0.87 14.08
N LYS A 6 7.27 1.15 12.77
CA LYS A 6 8.51 1.19 12.00
C LYS A 6 9.04 2.63 11.98
N THR A 7 9.96 2.93 12.88
CA THR A 7 10.63 4.23 12.94
C THR A 7 11.75 4.33 11.90
N VAL A 8 11.98 5.54 11.38
CA VAL A 8 13.13 5.82 10.50
C VAL A 8 14.41 5.87 11.34
N PRO A 9 15.44 5.04 11.06
CA PRO A 9 16.72 5.11 11.76
C PRO A 9 17.38 6.48 11.62
N ARG A 10 17.91 7.03 12.73
CA ARG A 10 18.63 8.33 12.69
C ARG A 10 19.87 8.30 11.80
N ALA A 11 20.52 7.14 11.68
CA ALA A 11 21.67 6.93 10.80
C ALA A 11 21.35 7.05 9.30
N TRP A 12 20.08 7.15 8.92
CA TRP A 12 19.64 7.37 7.54
C TRP A 12 19.52 8.86 7.18
N ILE A 13 19.66 9.75 8.16
CA ILE A 13 19.54 11.19 8.00
C ILE A 13 20.94 11.79 8.17
N ASN A 14 21.30 12.75 7.32
CA ASN A 14 22.58 13.42 7.39
C ASN A 14 22.77 14.23 8.68
N ALA A 15 24.01 14.63 8.97
CA ALA A 15 24.35 15.38 10.18
C ALA A 15 23.56 16.70 10.31
N ASP A 16 23.32 17.37 9.19
CA ASP A 16 22.55 18.63 9.12
C ASP A 16 21.03 18.44 9.24
N GLY A 17 20.55 17.19 9.22
CA GLY A 17 19.14 16.84 9.40
C GLY A 17 18.22 17.17 8.23
N ASN A 18 18.75 17.60 7.08
CA ASN A 18 17.99 18.08 5.93
C ASN A 18 18.05 17.14 4.72
N GLY A 19 18.81 16.05 4.82
CA GLY A 19 19.07 15.12 3.72
C GLY A 19 19.13 13.67 4.17
N LEU A 20 19.25 12.78 3.19
CA LEU A 20 19.25 11.34 3.35
C LEU A 20 20.65 10.79 3.04
N GLU A 21 21.06 9.80 3.81
CA GLU A 21 22.33 9.09 3.64
C GLU A 21 22.18 7.86 2.72
N GLN A 22 23.29 7.37 2.18
CA GLN A 22 23.33 6.21 1.28
C GLN A 22 22.57 4.97 1.78
N PRO A 23 22.58 4.60 3.08
CA PRO A 23 21.81 3.45 3.58
C PRO A 23 20.30 3.57 3.37
N PHE A 24 19.74 4.78 3.34
CA PHE A 24 18.34 4.99 3.01
C PHE A 24 18.08 4.69 1.54
N ILE A 25 18.97 5.17 0.66
CA ILE A 25 18.86 5.00 -0.78
C ILE A 25 18.89 3.52 -1.12
N ASP A 26 19.85 2.77 -0.57
CA ASP A 26 19.98 1.33 -0.82
C ASP A 26 18.75 0.54 -0.34
N TYR A 27 18.08 1.02 0.72
CA TYR A 27 16.85 0.44 1.23
C TYR A 27 15.62 0.74 0.36
N VAL A 28 15.44 2.01 -0.06
CA VAL A 28 14.22 2.46 -0.76
C VAL A 28 14.28 2.21 -2.26
N LEU A 29 15.46 2.31 -2.86
CA LEU A 29 15.64 2.16 -4.31
C LEU A 29 15.04 0.85 -4.86
N PRO A 30 15.24 -0.35 -4.27
CA PRO A 30 14.58 -1.56 -4.74
C PRO A 30 13.05 -1.56 -4.54
N LEU A 31 12.52 -0.79 -3.59
CA LEU A 31 11.08 -0.77 -3.26
C LEU A 31 10.25 0.09 -4.21
N ILE A 32 10.84 1.19 -4.71
CA ILE A 32 10.18 2.11 -5.65
C ILE A 32 10.39 1.70 -7.11
N GLN A 33 11.25 0.71 -7.35
CA GLN A 33 11.58 0.28 -8.70
C GLN A 33 10.40 -0.39 -9.38
N GLY A 34 10.17 0.01 -10.63
CA GLY A 34 9.15 -0.55 -11.49
C GLY A 34 7.89 0.31 -11.57
N VAL A 35 7.22 0.22 -12.73
CA VAL A 35 5.91 0.84 -12.94
C VAL A 35 4.87 -0.28 -12.97
N PRO A 36 3.83 -0.23 -12.11
CA PRO A 36 2.78 -1.22 -12.13
C PRO A 36 2.04 -1.14 -13.48
N ARG A 37 1.95 -2.27 -14.18
CA ARG A 37 1.13 -2.37 -15.40
C ARG A 37 -0.33 -2.50 -15.02
N ALA A 38 -0.99 -1.36 -14.83
CA ALA A 38 -2.43 -1.33 -14.63
C ALA A 38 -3.17 -1.51 -15.97
N PRO A 39 -4.28 -2.27 -16.01
CA PRO A 39 -5.13 -2.33 -17.20
C PRO A 39 -5.67 -0.94 -17.52
N GLN A 40 -5.65 -0.54 -18.79
CA GLN A 40 -6.16 0.74 -19.28
C GLN A 40 -7.37 0.54 -20.20
N GLU A 41 -8.31 1.47 -20.18
CA GLU A 41 -9.47 1.53 -21.06
C GLU A 41 -9.66 2.99 -21.49
N HIS A 42 -9.76 3.27 -22.79
CA HIS A 42 -9.86 4.65 -23.33
C HIS A 42 -8.77 5.60 -22.80
N SER A 43 -7.52 5.12 -22.73
CA SER A 43 -6.36 5.88 -22.19
C SER A 43 -6.44 6.23 -20.69
N LEU A 44 -7.38 5.63 -19.94
CA LEU A 44 -7.54 5.82 -18.50
C LEU A 44 -7.29 4.51 -17.73
N PRO A 45 -6.68 4.55 -16.53
CA PRO A 45 -6.56 3.36 -15.68
C PRO A 45 -7.93 2.77 -15.33
N ARG A 46 -8.10 1.46 -15.56
CA ARG A 46 -9.34 0.74 -15.27
C ARG A 46 -9.36 0.32 -13.79
N TYR A 47 -10.07 1.09 -12.98
CA TYR A 47 -10.30 0.77 -11.57
C TYR A 47 -11.44 -0.24 -11.37
N ALA A 48 -11.33 -1.09 -10.34
CA ALA A 48 -12.37 -2.05 -9.99
C ALA A 48 -13.59 -1.32 -9.37
N ARG A 49 -14.79 -1.64 -9.86
CA ARG A 49 -16.06 -1.19 -9.26
C ARG A 49 -16.70 -2.37 -8.52
N LEU A 50 -16.69 -2.33 -7.20
CA LEU A 50 -17.30 -3.37 -6.36
C LEU A 50 -18.80 -3.09 -6.17
N LYS A 51 -19.61 -4.15 -6.15
CA LYS A 51 -21.08 -4.08 -6.03
C LYS A 51 -21.58 -3.64 -4.64
N LYS A 52 -20.69 -3.55 -3.63
CA LYS A 52 -21.01 -3.19 -2.23
C LYS A 52 -22.29 -3.88 -1.71
N VAL A 53 -22.38 -5.20 -1.89
CA VAL A 53 -23.50 -6.00 -1.36
C VAL A 53 -23.36 -6.05 0.16
N LEU A 54 -24.44 -5.71 0.88
CA LEU A 54 -24.48 -5.75 2.34
C LEU A 54 -24.64 -7.20 2.82
N VAL A 55 -23.95 -7.53 3.91
CA VAL A 55 -23.92 -8.91 4.47
C VAL A 55 -25.21 -9.25 5.25
N SER A 56 -26.12 -8.29 5.46
CA SER A 56 -27.47 -8.56 5.99
C SER A 56 -28.14 -9.70 5.23
N ASP A 57 -27.97 -9.70 3.91
CA ASP A 57 -28.65 -10.62 3.00
C ASP A 57 -28.08 -12.05 3.06
N LEU A 58 -26.84 -12.21 3.51
CA LEU A 58 -26.17 -13.52 3.69
C LEU A 58 -26.50 -14.18 5.04
N GLN A 59 -26.79 -13.38 6.07
CA GLN A 59 -27.21 -13.93 7.38
C GLN A 59 -28.63 -14.48 7.32
N ASP A 60 -29.48 -13.91 6.47
CA ASP A 60 -30.83 -14.41 6.23
C ASP A 60 -30.79 -15.73 5.43
N ALA A 61 -29.97 -15.80 4.38
CA ALA A 61 -29.78 -17.02 3.57
C ALA A 61 -29.26 -18.23 4.38
N CYS A 62 -28.39 -18.00 5.38
CA CYS A 62 -27.90 -19.05 6.29
C CYS A 62 -28.87 -19.38 7.44
N ARG A 63 -29.87 -18.53 7.73
CA ARG A 63 -30.84 -18.74 8.82
C ARG A 63 -32.08 -19.52 8.35
N GLN A 64 -32.34 -19.57 7.04
CA GLN A 64 -33.41 -20.35 6.43
C GLN A 64 -32.98 -21.73 5.86
N SER A 65 -31.75 -22.18 6.15
CA SER A 65 -31.23 -23.52 5.81
C SER A 65 -30.96 -24.37 7.05
#